data_AF-A0A953ILX1-F1
#
_entry.id   AF-A0A953ILX1-F1
#
_cell.length_a   1.000
_cell.length_b   1.000
_cell.length_c   1.000
_cell.angle_alpha   90.00
_cell.angle_beta   90.00
_cell.angle_gamma   90.00
#
_symmetry.space_group_name_H-M   'P 1'
#
loop_
_entity.id
_entity.type
_entity.pdbx_description
1 polymer ?
#
loop_
_entity_poly.entity_id
_entity_poly.type
_entity_poly.pdbx_seq_one_letter_code
_entity_poly.pdbx_strand_id
1 'polypeptide(L)'
;VTLRAILQGLFWSVVFSAAATYIALKLGQGIESAIPISILAIGFSVLAVRVLKSRASTLLENVQVLAIGATSGIIAGGSVFTMPAIYILGLEGRSSFWQIFLVPLLGAILGVFFLAPFRRYFVRDLHGKLPYPEARATTEILVAGKRGGHSAAILSVSAVAAAIFDFVGPAMKGWAEVFSTGSIGMLARFTDRYKAVFTMNTSAAVFGLGYIMGVDYAAIILAGSFVSFLVLVPLFGWLGQYIPGPILGAALPLAQMAPEDIFFDFVRPIGIGGIFAAGVISILKMSPVIAQASRQAVSEVVRLARGQGGEKAVERTDDSLPMSTVMMGIAATAVAIFLYFRFSVLADLPNATGVALV
;
A
#
# COMPACT_ATOMS: atom_id res chain seq x y z
N VAL A 1 -26.90 -1.20 -6.06
CA VAL A 1 -26.14 -1.21 -4.79
C VAL A 1 -27.10 -1.61 -3.68
N THR A 2 -26.72 -2.48 -2.74
CA THR A 2 -27.59 -2.87 -1.61
C THR A 2 -27.06 -2.30 -0.29
N LEU A 3 -27.97 -1.92 0.62
CA LEU A 3 -27.60 -1.37 1.93
C LEU A 3 -26.73 -2.36 2.74
N ARG A 4 -27.05 -3.66 2.63
CA ARG A 4 -26.26 -4.73 3.25
C ARG A 4 -24.80 -4.72 2.78
N ALA A 5 -24.57 -4.61 1.47
CA ALA A 5 -23.22 -4.58 0.92
C ALA A 5 -22.45 -3.31 1.35
N ILE A 6 -23.13 -2.17 1.46
CA ILE A 6 -22.53 -0.92 1.95
C ILE A 6 -22.09 -1.08 3.41
N LEU A 7 -23.00 -1.51 4.30
CA LEU A 7 -22.71 -1.65 5.73
C LEU A 7 -21.59 -2.67 5.97
N GLN A 8 -21.64 -3.80 5.29
CA GLN A 8 -20.61 -4.82 5.38
C GLN A 8 -19.26 -4.31 4.83
N GLY A 9 -19.26 -3.62 3.70
CA GLY A 9 -18.05 -3.00 3.13
C GLY A 9 -17.43 -1.96 4.07
N LEU A 10 -18.24 -1.11 4.69
CA LEU A 10 -17.78 -0.10 5.64
C LEU A 10 -17.19 -0.75 6.89
N PHE A 11 -17.85 -1.78 7.42
CA PHE A 11 -17.35 -2.55 8.56
C PHE A 11 -15.96 -3.15 8.27
N TRP A 12 -15.81 -3.84 7.12
CA TRP A 12 -14.52 -4.39 6.74
C TRP A 12 -13.48 -3.31 6.47
N SER A 13 -13.87 -2.17 5.89
CA SER A 13 -12.96 -1.04 5.67
C SER A 13 -12.36 -0.53 6.98
N VAL A 14 -13.15 -0.39 8.04
CA VAL A 14 -12.65 0.04 9.36
C VAL A 14 -11.67 -0.99 9.95
N VAL A 15 -12.04 -2.27 9.94
CA VAL A 15 -11.20 -3.35 10.49
C VAL A 15 -9.88 -3.46 9.74
N PHE A 16 -9.93 -3.47 8.40
CA PHE A 16 -8.74 -3.60 7.58
C PHE A 16 -7.90 -2.34 7.51
N SER A 17 -8.47 -1.16 7.73
CA SER A 17 -7.66 0.07 7.87
C SER A 17 -6.71 -0.06 9.07
N ALA A 18 -7.19 -0.57 10.21
CA ALA A 18 -6.36 -0.80 11.38
C ALA A 18 -5.29 -1.89 11.12
N ALA A 19 -5.70 -3.02 10.54
CA ALA A 19 -4.79 -4.14 10.25
C ALA A 19 -3.72 -3.76 9.22
N ALA A 20 -4.10 -3.12 8.12
CA ALA A 20 -3.19 -2.66 7.08
C ALA A 20 -2.21 -1.60 7.62
N THR A 21 -2.70 -0.67 8.43
CA THR A 21 -1.86 0.35 9.10
C THR A 21 -0.83 -0.30 10.03
N TYR A 22 -1.26 -1.24 10.87
CA TYR A 22 -0.36 -1.96 11.78
C TYR A 22 0.74 -2.70 11.04
N ILE A 23 0.37 -3.50 10.03
CA ILE A 23 1.36 -4.28 9.29
C ILE A 23 2.29 -3.37 8.49
N ALA A 24 1.75 -2.33 7.87
CA ALA A 24 2.57 -1.37 7.11
C ALA A 24 3.58 -0.66 8.00
N LEU A 25 3.21 -0.26 9.23
CA LEU A 25 4.13 0.30 10.20
C LEU A 25 5.13 -0.72 10.76
N LYS A 26 4.71 -1.98 10.97
CA LYS A 26 5.57 -3.04 11.52
C LYS A 26 6.59 -3.56 10.50
N LEU A 27 6.16 -3.80 9.27
CA LEU A 27 6.96 -4.47 8.24
C LEU A 27 7.52 -3.50 7.19
N GLY A 28 7.09 -2.23 7.19
CA GLY A 28 7.45 -1.25 6.16
C GLY A 28 6.80 -1.53 4.79
N GLN A 29 5.86 -2.48 4.72
CA GLN A 29 5.13 -2.86 3.51
C GLN A 29 3.65 -3.07 3.83
N GLY A 30 2.77 -2.52 2.98
CA GLY A 30 1.33 -2.69 3.13
C GLY A 30 0.86 -4.09 2.74
N ILE A 31 -0.22 -4.55 3.36
CA ILE A 31 -0.96 -5.73 2.90
C ILE A 31 -2.12 -5.28 2.01
N GLU A 32 -2.28 -5.95 0.88
CA GLU A 32 -3.46 -5.78 0.04
C GLU A 32 -4.71 -6.31 0.75
N SER A 33 -5.61 -5.39 1.12
CA SER A 33 -6.79 -5.73 1.92
C SER A 33 -7.88 -6.41 1.09
N ALA A 34 -7.84 -6.28 -0.25
CA ALA A 34 -8.85 -6.84 -1.14
C ALA A 34 -8.99 -8.37 -1.02
N ILE A 35 -7.88 -9.11 -0.95
CA ILE A 35 -7.90 -10.58 -0.88
C ILE A 35 -8.58 -11.07 0.41
N PRO A 36 -8.11 -10.68 1.62
CA PRO A 36 -8.77 -11.07 2.86
C PRO A 36 -10.24 -10.65 2.94
N ILE A 37 -10.57 -9.42 2.50
CA ILE A 37 -11.95 -8.92 2.52
C ILE A 37 -12.83 -9.75 1.59
N SER A 38 -12.34 -10.17 0.42
CA SER A 38 -13.11 -11.03 -0.49
C SER A 38 -13.44 -12.40 0.15
N ILE A 39 -12.49 -13.01 0.86
CA ILE A 39 -12.68 -14.28 1.58
C ILE A 39 -13.71 -14.09 2.71
N LEU A 40 -13.54 -13.06 3.53
CA LEU A 40 -14.42 -12.77 4.67
C LEU A 40 -15.83 -12.37 4.21
N ALA A 41 -15.96 -11.67 3.08
CA ALA A 41 -17.26 -11.33 2.52
C ALA A 41 -18.06 -12.58 2.13
N ILE A 42 -17.40 -13.55 1.50
CA ILE A 42 -17.99 -14.84 1.15
C ILE A 42 -18.30 -15.66 2.42
N GLY A 43 -17.35 -15.71 3.36
CA GLY A 43 -17.54 -16.40 4.65
C GLY A 43 -18.72 -15.86 5.44
N PHE A 44 -18.85 -14.53 5.51
CA PHE A 44 -20.00 -13.87 6.13
C PHE A 44 -21.31 -14.19 5.40
N SER A 45 -21.30 -14.28 4.07
CA SER A 45 -22.45 -14.72 3.29
C SER A 45 -22.88 -16.14 3.65
N VAL A 46 -21.94 -17.08 3.78
CA VAL A 46 -22.22 -18.47 4.19
C VAL A 46 -22.76 -18.52 5.62
N LEU A 47 -22.15 -17.77 6.55
CA LEU A 47 -22.61 -17.66 7.93
C LEU A 47 -24.04 -17.10 8.01
N ALA A 48 -24.32 -16.04 7.26
CA ALA A 48 -25.64 -15.41 7.24
C ALA A 48 -26.73 -16.34 6.69
N VAL A 49 -26.40 -17.21 5.73
CA VAL A 49 -27.33 -18.24 5.23
C VAL A 49 -27.54 -19.35 6.26
N ARG A 50 -26.46 -19.89 6.83
CA ARG A 50 -26.54 -21.06 7.73
C ARG A 50 -27.05 -20.73 9.13
N VAL A 51 -26.64 -19.60 9.69
CA VAL A 51 -26.91 -19.23 11.09
C VAL A 51 -28.07 -18.23 11.17
N LEU A 52 -28.03 -17.17 10.35
CA LEU A 52 -29.03 -16.10 10.39
C LEU A 52 -30.26 -16.38 9.51
N LYS A 53 -30.34 -17.55 8.84
CA LYS A 53 -31.38 -17.93 7.86
C LYS A 53 -31.68 -16.84 6.83
N SER A 54 -30.68 -16.03 6.50
CA SER A 54 -30.81 -14.92 5.56
C SER A 54 -30.51 -15.37 4.13
N ARG A 55 -30.77 -14.51 3.15
CA ARG A 55 -30.43 -14.77 1.75
C ARG A 55 -28.91 -14.83 1.56
N ALA A 56 -28.47 -15.67 0.63
CA ALA A 56 -27.08 -15.65 0.16
C ALA A 56 -26.76 -14.32 -0.52
N SER A 57 -25.57 -13.79 -0.27
CA SER A 57 -25.08 -12.60 -0.96
C SER A 57 -24.79 -12.95 -2.42
N THR A 58 -25.23 -12.08 -3.32
CA THR A 58 -24.96 -12.25 -4.74
C THR A 58 -23.49 -11.92 -5.06
N LEU A 59 -22.99 -12.38 -6.21
CA LEU A 59 -21.64 -12.03 -6.68
C LEU A 59 -21.45 -10.50 -6.74
N LEU A 60 -22.46 -9.76 -7.22
CA LEU A 60 -22.39 -8.30 -7.29
C LEU A 60 -22.32 -7.63 -5.90
N GLU A 61 -23.00 -8.20 -4.90
CA GLU A 61 -22.90 -7.68 -3.53
C GLU A 61 -21.50 -7.91 -2.95
N ASN A 62 -20.91 -9.08 -3.17
CA ASN A 62 -19.54 -9.35 -2.71
C ASN A 62 -18.51 -8.47 -3.44
N VAL A 63 -18.73 -8.19 -4.73
CA VAL A 63 -17.91 -7.20 -5.48
C VAL A 63 -18.07 -5.79 -4.90
N GLN A 64 -19.27 -5.39 -4.48
CA GLN A 64 -19.49 -4.09 -3.83
C GLN A 64 -18.81 -4.02 -2.46
N VAL A 65 -18.91 -5.08 -1.65
CA VAL A 65 -18.21 -5.18 -0.36
C VAL A 65 -16.69 -5.09 -0.57
N LEU A 66 -16.16 -5.80 -1.56
CA LEU A 66 -14.75 -5.75 -1.93
C LEU A 66 -14.33 -4.33 -2.35
N ALA A 67 -15.07 -3.69 -3.23
CA ALA A 67 -14.74 -2.36 -3.74
C ALA A 67 -14.73 -1.31 -2.62
N ILE A 68 -15.71 -1.34 -1.71
CA ILE A 68 -15.76 -0.44 -0.56
C ILE A 68 -14.66 -0.78 0.43
N GLY A 69 -14.50 -2.06 0.77
CA GLY A 69 -13.53 -2.53 1.76
C GLY A 69 -12.08 -2.29 1.34
N ALA A 70 -11.74 -2.51 0.06
CA ALA A 70 -10.38 -2.34 -0.46
C ALA A 70 -9.87 -0.89 -0.39
N THR A 71 -10.77 0.10 -0.27
CA THR A 71 -10.37 1.50 -0.04
C THR A 71 -9.56 1.69 1.24
N SER A 72 -9.73 0.80 2.22
CA SER A 72 -8.96 0.81 3.48
C SER A 72 -7.44 0.78 3.25
N GLY A 73 -6.95 -0.16 2.43
CA GLY A 73 -5.53 -0.29 2.13
C GLY A 73 -4.95 0.93 1.41
N ILE A 74 -5.74 1.53 0.51
CA ILE A 74 -5.34 2.71 -0.26
C ILE A 74 -5.15 3.93 0.66
N ILE A 75 -6.13 4.19 1.55
CA ILE A 75 -6.07 5.32 2.48
C ILE A 75 -5.02 5.08 3.57
N ALA A 76 -4.94 3.86 4.10
CA ALA A 76 -3.93 3.48 5.07
C ALA A 76 -2.52 3.67 4.49
N GLY A 77 -2.28 3.24 3.25
CA GLY A 77 -0.99 3.39 2.57
C GLY A 77 -0.50 4.84 2.53
N GLY A 78 -1.35 5.81 2.15
CA GLY A 78 -0.98 7.22 2.17
C GLY A 78 -0.73 7.78 3.59
N SER A 79 -1.48 7.28 4.57
CA SER A 79 -1.44 7.79 5.94
C SER A 79 -0.25 7.22 6.74
N VAL A 80 0.13 5.97 6.49
CA VAL A 80 1.20 5.26 7.20
C VAL A 80 2.57 5.86 6.95
N PHE A 81 2.82 6.47 5.79
CA PHE A 81 4.11 7.12 5.53
C PHE A 81 4.15 8.57 6.02
N THR A 82 3.00 9.25 6.04
CA THR A 82 2.92 10.67 6.41
C THR A 82 2.87 10.88 7.92
N MET A 83 2.13 10.05 8.68
CA MET A 83 2.02 10.22 10.13
C MET A 83 3.36 10.03 10.88
N PRO A 84 4.15 8.97 10.61
CA PRO A 84 5.46 8.82 11.25
C PRO A 84 6.42 9.95 10.85
N ALA A 85 6.33 10.48 9.63
CA ALA A 85 7.16 11.61 9.22
C ALA A 85 6.85 12.86 10.05
N ILE A 86 5.57 13.16 10.31
CA ILE A 86 5.16 14.27 11.20
C ILE A 86 5.76 14.08 12.61
N TYR A 87 5.73 12.86 13.13
CA TYR A 87 6.26 12.52 14.45
C TYR A 87 7.79 12.64 14.50
N ILE A 88 8.50 12.09 13.51
CA ILE A 88 9.96 12.17 13.40
C ILE A 88 10.45 13.62 13.28
N LEU A 89 9.67 14.48 12.61
CA LEU A 89 9.97 15.91 12.49
C LEU A 89 9.62 16.73 13.75
N GLY A 90 9.09 16.09 14.81
CA GLY A 90 8.66 16.76 16.04
C GLY A 90 7.48 17.71 15.85
N LEU A 91 6.65 17.48 14.81
CA LEU A 91 5.52 18.33 14.44
C LEU A 91 4.20 17.86 15.07
N GLU A 92 4.21 16.79 15.87
CA GLU A 92 3.03 16.27 16.59
C GLU A 92 2.34 17.31 17.47
N GLY A 93 3.10 18.14 18.19
CA GLY A 93 2.56 19.19 19.06
C GLY A 93 2.03 20.42 18.29
N ARG A 94 2.39 20.55 17.01
CA ARG A 94 1.91 21.62 16.12
C ARG A 94 0.77 21.17 15.21
N SER A 95 0.51 19.86 15.15
CA SER A 95 -0.47 19.26 14.25
C SER A 95 -1.77 18.98 14.99
N SER A 96 -2.86 19.66 14.62
CA SER A 96 -4.19 19.36 15.14
C SER A 96 -4.69 18.00 14.62
N PHE A 97 -5.54 17.31 15.39
CA PHE A 97 -6.28 16.13 14.91
C PHE A 97 -6.95 16.40 13.54
N TRP A 98 -7.56 17.58 13.38
CA TRP A 98 -8.21 17.96 12.14
C TRP A 98 -7.23 18.11 10.97
N GLN A 99 -6.00 18.56 11.24
CA GLN A 99 -4.98 18.65 10.19
C GLN A 99 -4.52 17.26 9.75
N ILE A 100 -4.29 16.36 10.70
CA ILE A 100 -3.90 14.97 10.44
C ILE A 100 -5.03 14.22 9.72
N PHE A 101 -6.30 14.53 10.00
CA PHE A 101 -7.47 13.94 9.35
C PHE A 101 -7.72 14.49 7.94
N LEU A 102 -7.63 15.81 7.75
CA LEU A 102 -7.96 16.46 6.48
C LEU A 102 -6.98 16.12 5.35
N VAL A 103 -5.70 15.89 5.66
CA VAL A 103 -4.69 15.52 4.66
C VAL A 103 -5.06 14.22 3.91
N PRO A 104 -5.22 13.06 4.58
CA PRO A 104 -5.60 11.83 3.90
C PRO A 104 -7.03 11.88 3.35
N LEU A 105 -7.94 12.66 3.95
CA LEU A 105 -9.30 12.84 3.42
C LEU A 105 -9.27 13.54 2.05
N LEU A 106 -8.64 14.72 1.96
CA LEU A 106 -8.53 15.48 0.72
C LEU A 106 -7.74 14.71 -0.33
N GLY A 107 -6.68 14.01 0.09
CA GLY A 107 -5.91 13.10 -0.78
C GLY A 107 -6.76 11.95 -1.33
N ALA A 108 -7.60 11.32 -0.50
CA ALA A 108 -8.50 10.25 -0.92
C ALA A 108 -9.57 10.74 -1.91
N ILE A 109 -10.19 11.89 -1.63
CA ILE A 109 -11.17 12.53 -2.54
C ILE A 109 -10.52 12.81 -3.90
N LEU A 110 -9.33 13.41 -3.90
CA LEU A 110 -8.58 13.72 -5.11
C LEU A 110 -8.23 12.43 -5.88
N GLY A 111 -7.78 11.39 -5.18
CA GLY A 111 -7.45 10.09 -5.74
C GLY A 111 -8.62 9.41 -6.43
N VAL A 112 -9.84 9.49 -5.87
CA VAL A 112 -11.06 8.95 -6.49
C VAL A 112 -11.31 9.59 -7.86
N PHE A 113 -11.14 10.92 -7.99
CA PHE A 113 -11.32 11.59 -9.27
C PHE A 113 -10.19 11.27 -10.26
N PHE A 114 -8.92 11.22 -9.82
CA PHE A 114 -7.82 10.82 -10.69
C PHE A 114 -7.91 9.37 -11.16
N LEU A 115 -8.52 8.48 -10.38
CA LEU A 115 -8.71 7.09 -10.78
C LEU A 115 -9.56 6.98 -12.05
N ALA A 116 -10.50 7.88 -12.29
CA ALA A 116 -11.43 7.79 -13.42
C ALA A 116 -10.73 7.79 -14.80
N PRO A 117 -9.86 8.77 -15.16
CA PRO A 117 -9.14 8.74 -16.43
C PRO A 117 -8.13 7.60 -16.49
N PHE A 118 -7.42 7.31 -15.40
CA PHE A 118 -6.41 6.25 -15.37
C PHE A 118 -7.04 4.86 -15.49
N ARG A 119 -8.22 4.62 -14.91
CA ARG A 119 -8.96 3.36 -15.03
C ARG A 119 -9.18 3.00 -16.48
N ARG A 120 -9.59 3.95 -17.32
CA ARG A 120 -9.83 3.68 -18.75
C ARG A 120 -8.54 3.23 -19.43
N TYR A 121 -7.45 3.94 -19.21
CA TYR A 121 -6.15 3.57 -19.79
C TYR A 121 -5.66 2.19 -19.32
N PHE A 122 -5.65 1.94 -18.00
CA PHE A 122 -5.12 0.70 -17.44
C PHE A 122 -6.02 -0.51 -17.71
N VAL A 123 -7.34 -0.36 -17.61
CA VAL A 123 -8.27 -1.50 -17.70
C VAL A 123 -8.69 -1.80 -19.13
N ARG A 124 -8.94 -0.77 -19.95
CA ARG A 124 -9.43 -0.92 -21.32
C ARG A 124 -8.29 -0.89 -22.34
N ASP A 125 -7.47 0.15 -22.35
CA ASP A 125 -6.46 0.32 -23.40
C ASP A 125 -5.27 -0.65 -23.23
N LEU A 126 -4.96 -1.00 -21.99
CA LEU A 126 -3.95 -2.01 -21.63
C LEU A 126 -4.54 -3.39 -21.34
N HIS A 127 -5.78 -3.65 -21.75
CA HIS A 127 -6.41 -4.96 -21.59
C HIS A 127 -5.55 -6.07 -22.20
N GLY A 128 -5.32 -7.14 -21.44
CA GLY A 128 -4.51 -8.30 -21.87
C GLY A 128 -2.99 -8.09 -21.84
N LYS A 129 -2.48 -6.86 -21.62
CA LYS A 129 -1.05 -6.59 -21.49
C LYS A 129 -0.55 -6.67 -20.06
N LEU A 130 -1.39 -6.28 -19.10
CA LEU A 130 -1.06 -6.30 -17.68
C LEU A 130 -1.57 -7.59 -17.01
N PRO A 131 -0.73 -8.30 -16.23
CA PRO A 131 -1.11 -9.60 -15.66
C PRO A 131 -2.15 -9.50 -14.53
N TYR A 132 -2.25 -8.37 -13.82
CA TYR A 132 -3.15 -8.12 -12.69
C TYR A 132 -3.29 -9.31 -11.71
N PRO A 133 -2.18 -9.81 -11.13
CA PRO A 133 -2.19 -11.04 -10.32
C PRO A 133 -3.16 -10.98 -9.14
N GLU A 134 -3.20 -9.85 -8.42
CA GLU A 134 -4.09 -9.66 -7.27
C GLU A 134 -5.57 -9.57 -7.67
N ALA A 135 -5.88 -8.88 -8.78
CA ALA A 135 -7.24 -8.79 -9.28
C ALA A 135 -7.73 -10.16 -9.78
N ARG A 136 -6.84 -10.98 -10.34
CA ARG A 136 -7.15 -12.38 -10.69
C ARG A 136 -7.44 -13.21 -9.44
N ALA A 137 -6.60 -13.12 -8.41
CA ALA A 137 -6.80 -13.85 -7.16
C ALA A 137 -8.14 -13.50 -6.49
N THR A 138 -8.46 -12.21 -6.36
CA THR A 138 -9.75 -11.76 -5.81
C THR A 138 -10.94 -12.21 -6.67
N THR A 139 -10.79 -12.21 -7.99
CA THR A 139 -11.83 -12.73 -8.91
C THR A 139 -12.05 -14.23 -8.70
N GLU A 140 -11.00 -15.03 -8.62
CA GLU A 140 -11.11 -16.47 -8.37
C GLU A 140 -11.77 -16.77 -7.03
N ILE A 141 -11.45 -16.01 -5.99
CA ILE A 141 -12.11 -16.13 -4.67
C ILE A 141 -13.62 -15.86 -4.80
N LEU A 142 -14.00 -14.76 -5.45
CA LEU A 142 -15.41 -14.40 -5.66
C LEU A 142 -16.17 -15.44 -6.49
N VAL A 143 -15.54 -15.98 -7.53
CA VAL A 143 -16.12 -17.04 -8.38
C VAL A 143 -16.23 -18.36 -7.63
N ALA A 144 -15.22 -18.76 -6.87
CA ALA A 144 -15.24 -19.93 -6.00
C ALA A 144 -16.33 -19.82 -4.93
N GLY A 145 -16.51 -18.64 -4.33
CA GLY A 145 -17.60 -18.36 -3.40
C GLY A 145 -18.99 -18.51 -4.01
N LYS A 146 -19.16 -18.14 -5.28
CA LYS A 146 -20.43 -18.33 -6.02
C LYS A 146 -20.67 -19.79 -6.39
N ARG A 147 -19.65 -20.53 -6.82
CA ARG A 147 -19.76 -21.96 -7.17
C ARG A 147 -20.11 -22.81 -5.94
N GLY A 148 -19.66 -22.40 -4.75
CA GLY A 148 -19.91 -23.13 -3.50
C GLY A 148 -19.25 -24.51 -3.48
N GLY A 149 -19.60 -25.34 -2.49
CA GLY A 149 -19.09 -26.70 -2.37
C GLY A 149 -17.62 -26.79 -1.90
N HIS A 150 -16.82 -27.65 -2.55
CA HIS A 150 -15.47 -27.99 -2.10
C HIS A 150 -14.51 -26.79 -2.08
N SER A 151 -14.57 -25.90 -3.07
CA SER A 151 -13.69 -24.72 -3.13
C SER A 151 -13.94 -23.74 -1.98
N ALA A 152 -15.20 -23.53 -1.58
CA ALA A 152 -15.53 -22.67 -0.44
C ALA A 152 -15.10 -23.29 0.91
N ALA A 153 -15.15 -24.63 1.01
CA ALA A 153 -14.64 -25.34 2.17
C ALA A 153 -13.10 -25.20 2.29
N ILE A 154 -12.37 -25.35 1.17
CA ILE A 154 -10.90 -25.15 1.15
C ILE A 154 -10.55 -23.73 1.63
N LEU A 155 -11.19 -22.69 1.08
CA LEU A 155 -10.94 -21.30 1.51
C LEU A 155 -11.18 -21.09 3.00
N SER A 156 -12.24 -21.71 3.55
CA SER A 156 -12.57 -21.60 4.98
C SER A 156 -11.55 -22.31 5.86
N VAL A 157 -11.12 -23.52 5.48
CA VAL A 157 -10.11 -24.29 6.21
C VAL A 157 -8.75 -23.59 6.17
N SER A 158 -8.34 -23.08 5.00
CA SER A 158 -7.10 -22.30 4.86
C SER A 158 -7.10 -21.05 5.74
N ALA A 159 -8.24 -20.34 5.83
CA ALA A 159 -8.36 -19.16 6.69
C ALA A 159 -8.20 -19.53 8.18
N VAL A 160 -8.81 -20.63 8.63
CA VAL A 160 -8.67 -21.11 10.02
C VAL A 160 -7.23 -21.57 10.29
N ALA A 161 -6.61 -22.31 9.36
CA ALA A 161 -5.23 -22.74 9.51
C ALA A 161 -4.26 -21.56 9.60
N ALA A 162 -4.44 -20.53 8.78
CA ALA A 162 -3.67 -19.28 8.85
C ALA A 162 -3.89 -18.57 10.20
N ALA A 163 -5.13 -18.47 10.67
CA ALA A 163 -5.43 -17.86 11.97
C ALA A 163 -4.76 -18.61 13.14
N ILE A 164 -4.72 -19.94 13.11
CA ILE A 164 -4.01 -20.75 14.12
C ILE A 164 -2.51 -20.51 14.03
N PHE A 165 -1.94 -20.49 12.83
CA PHE A 165 -0.50 -20.23 12.64
C PHE A 165 -0.10 -18.87 13.21
N ASP A 166 -0.84 -17.81 12.88
CA ASP A 166 -0.57 -16.45 13.37
C ASP A 166 -0.87 -16.28 14.86
N PHE A 167 -1.78 -17.08 15.42
CA PHE A 167 -2.01 -17.10 16.86
C PHE A 167 -0.86 -17.78 17.61
N VAL A 168 -0.39 -18.94 17.15
CA VAL A 168 0.68 -19.69 17.85
C VAL A 168 2.05 -19.01 17.69
N GLY A 169 2.38 -18.53 16.50
CA GLY A 169 3.68 -17.88 16.25
C GLY A 169 3.75 -16.50 16.91
N PRO A 170 3.18 -15.46 16.28
CA PRO A 170 3.13 -14.09 16.82
C PRO A 170 2.52 -13.92 18.22
N ALA A 171 1.29 -14.39 18.45
CA ALA A 171 0.56 -14.03 19.67
C ALA A 171 1.03 -14.83 20.91
N MET A 172 1.30 -16.13 20.75
CA MET A 172 1.80 -16.99 21.82
C MET A 172 3.34 -17.04 21.88
N LYS A 173 4.04 -16.36 20.97
CA LYS A 173 5.52 -16.38 20.85
C LYS A 173 6.07 -17.81 20.73
N GLY A 174 5.36 -18.69 20.01
CA GLY A 174 5.74 -20.09 19.87
C GLY A 174 7.05 -20.30 19.11
N TRP A 175 7.43 -19.37 18.23
CA TRP A 175 8.74 -19.31 17.57
C TRP A 175 9.14 -17.86 17.29
N ALA A 176 10.42 -17.65 16.97
CA ALA A 176 10.92 -16.34 16.56
C ALA A 176 10.34 -15.93 15.20
N GLU A 177 9.63 -14.80 15.15
CA GLU A 177 9.10 -14.22 13.91
C GLU A 177 10.20 -13.83 12.90
N VAL A 178 11.39 -13.53 13.42
CA VAL A 178 12.55 -13.13 12.64
C VAL A 178 13.70 -14.04 13.02
N PHE A 179 14.07 -14.92 12.09
CA PHE A 179 15.27 -15.72 12.21
C PHE A 179 16.47 -14.87 11.82
N SER A 180 17.51 -14.82 12.66
CA SER A 180 18.78 -14.17 12.33
C SER A 180 19.93 -15.13 12.58
N THR A 181 20.93 -15.16 11.71
CA THR A 181 22.16 -15.93 11.96
C THR A 181 22.92 -15.44 13.20
N GLY A 182 22.71 -14.19 13.61
CA GLY A 182 23.25 -13.62 14.85
C GLY A 182 22.66 -14.26 16.13
N SER A 183 21.46 -14.83 16.08
CA SER A 183 20.84 -15.48 17.25
C SER A 183 21.36 -16.90 17.52
N ILE A 184 22.21 -17.44 16.63
CA ILE A 184 22.87 -18.73 16.82
C ILE A 184 24.27 -18.48 17.36
N GLY A 185 24.55 -18.88 18.60
CA GLY A 185 25.83 -18.58 19.27
C GLY A 185 27.10 -19.02 18.52
N MET A 186 27.01 -20.06 17.68
CA MET A 186 28.11 -20.51 16.82
C MET A 186 28.35 -19.60 15.59
N LEU A 187 27.29 -19.02 15.03
CA LEU A 187 27.38 -18.10 13.87
C LEU A 187 27.53 -16.63 14.29
N ALA A 188 27.20 -16.28 15.54
CA ALA A 188 27.33 -14.92 16.08
C ALA A 188 28.76 -14.38 15.92
N ARG A 189 29.79 -15.17 16.26
CA ARG A 189 31.21 -14.74 16.11
C ARG A 189 31.64 -14.54 14.65
N PHE A 190 31.06 -15.28 13.71
CA PHE A 190 31.33 -15.11 12.28
C PHE A 190 30.59 -13.86 11.74
N THR A 191 29.33 -13.71 12.15
CA THR A 191 28.47 -12.57 11.83
C THR A 191 29.08 -11.26 12.31
N ASP A 192 29.61 -11.20 13.53
CA ASP A 192 30.28 -10.01 14.07
C ASP A 192 31.60 -9.69 13.37
N ARG A 193 32.37 -10.70 12.97
CA ARG A 193 33.67 -10.52 12.32
C ARG A 193 33.53 -10.03 10.88
N TYR A 194 32.61 -10.63 10.12
CA TYR A 194 32.44 -10.32 8.70
C TYR A 194 31.31 -9.31 8.44
N LYS A 195 30.58 -8.91 9.49
CA LYS A 195 29.42 -8.02 9.44
C LYS A 195 28.35 -8.46 8.44
N ALA A 196 28.28 -9.76 8.16
CA ALA A 196 27.33 -10.36 7.24
C ALA A 196 26.25 -11.10 8.04
N VAL A 197 25.04 -10.53 8.04
CA VAL A 197 23.88 -11.08 8.76
C VAL A 197 22.88 -11.62 7.74
N PHE A 198 22.41 -12.86 7.93
CA PHE A 198 21.25 -13.35 7.22
C PHE A 198 20.05 -13.29 8.14
N THR A 199 18.99 -12.62 7.68
CA THR A 199 17.74 -12.46 8.40
C THR A 199 16.57 -12.91 7.54
N MET A 200 15.67 -13.70 8.12
CA MET A 200 14.49 -14.22 7.44
C MET A 200 13.24 -14.01 8.30
N ASN A 201 12.26 -13.33 7.75
CA ASN A 201 10.94 -13.18 8.38
C ASN A 201 10.10 -14.44 8.08
N THR A 202 9.59 -15.08 9.13
CA THR A 202 8.82 -16.33 9.04
C THR A 202 7.31 -16.13 9.10
N SER A 203 6.83 -14.88 9.07
CA SER A 203 5.40 -14.59 9.13
C SER A 203 4.66 -15.14 7.91
N ALA A 204 3.46 -15.67 8.14
CA ALA A 204 2.60 -16.16 7.06
C ALA A 204 2.23 -15.04 6.08
N ALA A 205 2.10 -13.80 6.58
CA ALA A 205 1.83 -12.63 5.76
C ALA A 205 2.92 -12.37 4.71
N VAL A 206 4.21 -12.40 5.10
CA VAL A 206 5.33 -12.19 4.17
C VAL A 206 5.43 -13.34 3.17
N PHE A 207 5.24 -14.58 3.62
CA PHE A 207 5.24 -15.75 2.74
C PHE A 207 4.10 -15.69 1.71
N GLY A 208 2.88 -15.37 2.16
CA GLY A 208 1.71 -15.22 1.29
C GLY A 208 1.87 -14.09 0.27
N LEU A 209 2.41 -12.94 0.69
CA LEU A 209 2.72 -11.83 -0.20
C LEU A 209 3.70 -12.24 -1.31
N GLY A 210 4.78 -12.94 -0.94
CA GLY A 210 5.76 -13.46 -1.90
C GLY A 210 5.15 -14.44 -2.90
N TYR A 211 4.26 -15.32 -2.44
CA TYR A 211 3.55 -16.27 -3.31
C TYR A 211 2.65 -15.57 -4.35
N ILE A 212 1.94 -14.51 -3.93
CA ILE A 212 1.02 -13.76 -4.82
C ILE A 212 1.79 -12.92 -5.84
N MET A 213 2.86 -12.27 -5.40
CA MET A 213 3.72 -11.43 -6.26
C MET A 213 4.50 -12.27 -7.28
N GLY A 214 4.81 -13.52 -6.95
CA GLY A 214 5.52 -14.45 -7.81
C GLY A 214 7.04 -14.43 -7.61
N VAL A 215 7.68 -15.49 -8.09
CA VAL A 215 9.11 -15.76 -7.84
C VAL A 215 10.01 -14.68 -8.43
N ASP A 216 9.67 -14.13 -9.60
CA ASP A 216 10.49 -13.11 -10.26
C ASP A 216 10.61 -11.84 -9.41
N TYR A 217 9.49 -11.32 -8.91
CA TYR A 217 9.50 -10.13 -8.05
C TYR A 217 10.09 -10.44 -6.67
N ALA A 218 9.79 -11.61 -6.10
CA ALA A 218 10.40 -12.05 -4.85
C ALA A 218 11.93 -12.17 -4.95
N ALA A 219 12.45 -12.64 -6.09
CA ALA A 219 13.88 -12.75 -6.35
C ALA A 219 14.55 -11.37 -6.47
N ILE A 220 13.90 -10.39 -7.09
CA ILE A 220 14.40 -9.01 -7.16
C ILE A 220 14.49 -8.40 -5.75
N ILE A 221 13.46 -8.58 -4.93
CA ILE A 221 13.46 -8.11 -3.53
C ILE A 221 14.56 -8.81 -2.72
N LEU A 222 14.71 -10.13 -2.87
CA LEU A 222 15.77 -10.91 -2.23
C LEU A 222 17.17 -10.44 -2.65
N ALA A 223 17.37 -10.16 -3.94
CA ALA A 223 18.64 -9.63 -4.46
C ALA A 223 18.98 -8.27 -3.82
N GLY A 224 17.98 -7.38 -3.67
CA GLY A 224 18.15 -6.13 -2.94
C GLY A 224 18.57 -6.33 -1.49
N SER A 225 17.95 -7.29 -0.79
CA SER A 225 18.32 -7.66 0.59
C SER A 225 19.74 -8.21 0.68
N PHE A 226 20.18 -9.03 -0.28
CA PHE A 226 21.55 -9.52 -0.34
C PHE A 226 22.56 -8.43 -0.63
N VAL A 227 22.28 -7.52 -1.56
CA VAL A 227 23.14 -6.36 -1.81
C VAL A 227 23.26 -5.52 -0.53
N SER A 228 22.16 -5.29 0.18
CA SER A 228 22.18 -4.54 1.43
C SER A 228 23.03 -5.22 2.52
N PHE A 229 22.69 -6.46 2.90
CA PHE A 229 23.27 -7.11 4.08
C PHE A 229 24.57 -7.88 3.83
N LEU A 230 24.82 -8.35 2.61
CA LEU A 230 26.01 -9.15 2.27
C LEU A 230 27.05 -8.37 1.47
N VAL A 231 26.71 -7.21 0.91
CA VAL A 231 27.65 -6.37 0.16
C VAL A 231 27.86 -5.03 0.85
N LEU A 232 26.81 -4.23 1.03
CA LEU A 232 26.95 -2.86 1.55
C LEU A 232 27.34 -2.85 3.02
N VAL A 233 26.68 -3.60 3.90
CA VAL A 233 27.04 -3.64 5.34
C VAL A 233 28.50 -4.09 5.55
N PRO A 234 28.98 -5.20 4.96
CA PRO A 234 30.39 -5.58 5.06
C PRO A 234 31.35 -4.55 4.46
N LEU A 235 30.97 -3.91 3.34
CA LEU A 235 31.77 -2.86 2.72
C LEU A 235 31.96 -1.66 3.66
N PHE A 236 30.90 -1.19 4.32
CA PHE A 236 30.99 -0.14 5.33
C PHE A 236 31.83 -0.57 6.54
N GLY A 237 31.66 -1.81 7.00
CA GLY A 237 32.50 -2.37 8.07
C GLY A 237 33.99 -2.40 7.71
N TRP A 238 34.32 -2.77 6.47
CA TRP A 238 35.70 -2.76 5.95
C TRP A 238 36.25 -1.34 5.79
N LEU A 239 35.47 -0.41 5.22
CA LEU A 239 35.85 1.00 5.08
C LEU A 239 36.10 1.67 6.45
N GLY A 240 35.42 1.22 7.50
CA GLY A 240 35.64 1.67 8.87
C GLY A 240 37.07 1.47 9.38
N GLN A 241 37.86 0.57 8.79
CA GLN A 241 39.28 0.39 9.12
C GLN A 241 40.17 1.54 8.64
N TYR A 242 39.73 2.26 7.60
CA TYR A 242 40.49 3.36 6.98
C TYR A 242 39.98 4.74 7.43
N ILE A 243 38.86 4.79 8.13
CA ILE A 243 38.26 6.03 8.63
C ILE A 243 38.24 5.98 10.17
N PRO A 244 39.30 6.50 10.83
CA PRO A 244 39.48 6.36 12.28
C PRO A 244 38.57 7.26 13.14
N GLY A 245 37.48 7.80 12.58
CA GLY A 245 36.55 8.68 13.28
C GLY A 245 35.08 8.37 13.01
N PRO A 246 34.17 8.85 13.88
CA PRO A 246 32.74 8.74 13.64
C PRO A 246 32.32 9.52 12.39
N ILE A 247 31.47 8.92 11.57
CA ILE A 247 30.95 9.50 10.33
C ILE A 247 29.50 9.95 10.58
N LEU A 248 29.12 11.12 10.08
CA LEU A 248 27.74 11.65 10.13
C LEU A 248 27.12 11.75 11.55
N GLY A 249 27.94 11.97 12.59
CA GLY A 249 27.46 12.10 13.97
C GLY A 249 27.19 10.78 14.69
N ALA A 250 27.64 9.66 14.13
CA ALA A 250 27.62 8.35 14.79
C ALA A 250 28.35 8.37 16.15
N ALA A 251 27.82 7.63 17.14
CA ALA A 251 28.41 7.56 18.48
C ALA A 251 29.74 6.77 18.53
N LEU A 252 29.97 5.88 17.54
CA LEU A 252 31.13 4.99 17.48
C LEU A 252 31.77 5.02 16.08
N PRO A 253 33.08 4.73 15.96
CA PRO A 253 33.72 4.48 14.67
C PRO A 253 33.08 3.27 13.96
N LEU A 254 32.96 3.32 12.63
CA LEU A 254 32.30 2.27 11.82
C LEU A 254 32.82 0.85 12.11
N ALA A 255 34.12 0.70 12.37
CA ALA A 255 34.73 -0.59 12.66
C ALA A 255 34.22 -1.24 13.97
N GLN A 256 33.70 -0.44 14.90
CA GLN A 256 33.22 -0.89 16.21
C GLN A 256 31.69 -1.01 16.28
N MET A 257 30.97 -0.55 15.27
CA MET A 257 29.50 -0.64 15.20
C MET A 257 29.03 -2.07 14.94
N ALA A 258 27.85 -2.43 15.48
CA ALA A 258 27.21 -3.68 15.13
C ALA A 258 26.76 -3.65 13.66
N PRO A 259 26.70 -4.80 12.96
CA PRO A 259 26.22 -4.84 11.57
C PRO A 259 24.83 -4.23 11.40
N GLU A 260 23.97 -4.38 12.41
CA GLU A 260 22.62 -3.82 12.45
C GLU A 260 22.65 -2.29 12.48
N ASP A 261 23.52 -1.69 13.30
CA ASP A 261 23.68 -0.24 13.38
C ASP A 261 24.21 0.33 12.06
N ILE A 262 25.19 -0.34 11.45
CA ILE A 262 25.70 0.03 10.12
C ILE A 262 24.57 0.01 9.08
N PHE A 263 23.69 -0.99 9.15
CA PHE A 263 22.53 -1.06 8.27
C PHE A 263 21.58 0.12 8.50
N PHE A 264 21.18 0.41 9.74
CA PHE A 264 20.21 1.46 10.03
C PHE A 264 20.72 2.86 9.69
N ASP A 265 21.98 3.15 9.99
CA ASP A 265 22.53 4.51 9.88
C ASP A 265 23.07 4.82 8.48
N PHE A 266 23.59 3.83 7.75
CA PHE A 266 24.28 4.08 6.47
C PHE A 266 23.61 3.38 5.28
N VAL A 267 23.28 2.10 5.40
CA VAL A 267 22.77 1.32 4.25
C VAL A 267 21.29 1.60 3.99
N ARG A 268 20.47 1.74 5.03
CA ARG A 268 19.04 2.05 4.92
C ARG A 268 18.80 3.39 4.20
N PRO A 269 19.49 4.50 4.52
CA PRO A 269 19.38 5.75 3.74
C PRO A 269 19.70 5.59 2.24
N ILE A 270 20.68 4.75 1.87
CA ILE A 270 20.98 4.45 0.46
C ILE A 270 19.79 3.75 -0.19
N GLY A 271 19.18 2.78 0.51
CA GLY A 271 17.95 2.12 0.07
C GLY A 271 16.79 3.10 -0.13
N ILE A 272 16.59 4.03 0.81
CA ILE A 272 15.58 5.10 0.71
C ILE A 272 15.84 5.98 -0.52
N GLY A 273 17.10 6.36 -0.78
CA GLY A 273 17.49 7.08 -1.98
C GLY A 273 17.20 6.30 -3.28
N GLY A 274 17.42 4.99 -3.27
CA GLY A 274 17.07 4.09 -4.38
C GLY A 274 15.56 4.05 -4.65
N ILE A 275 14.74 3.96 -3.60
CA ILE A 275 13.27 4.02 -3.71
C ILE A 275 12.83 5.36 -4.30
N PHE A 276 13.40 6.48 -3.82
CA PHE A 276 13.11 7.81 -4.35
C PHE A 276 13.47 7.92 -5.84
N ALA A 277 14.67 7.49 -6.22
CA ALA A 277 15.12 7.51 -7.62
C ALA A 277 14.21 6.66 -8.52
N ALA A 278 13.84 5.45 -8.06
CA ALA A 278 12.91 4.58 -8.78
C ALA A 278 11.53 5.25 -8.96
N GLY A 279 11.04 5.96 -7.94
CA GLY A 279 9.80 6.75 -8.02
C GLY A 279 9.88 7.85 -9.08
N VAL A 280 10.94 8.66 -9.06
CA VAL A 280 11.17 9.72 -10.06
C VAL A 280 11.28 9.15 -11.47
N ILE A 281 12.07 8.09 -11.67
CA ILE A 281 12.22 7.42 -12.97
C ILE A 281 10.88 6.87 -13.46
N SER A 282 10.07 6.31 -12.57
CA SER A 282 8.75 5.78 -12.90
C SER A 282 7.80 6.89 -13.38
N ILE A 283 7.78 8.04 -12.69
CA ILE A 283 6.99 9.21 -13.10
C ILE A 283 7.46 9.70 -14.47
N LEU A 284 8.77 9.80 -14.69
CA LEU A 284 9.33 10.22 -15.98
C LEU A 284 8.94 9.26 -17.12
N LYS A 285 9.00 7.94 -16.88
CA LYS A 285 8.54 6.92 -17.84
C LYS A 285 7.03 6.97 -18.10
N MET A 286 6.23 7.36 -17.11
CA MET A 286 4.78 7.52 -17.24
C MET A 286 4.36 8.88 -17.82
N SER A 287 5.28 9.83 -17.97
CA SER A 287 4.96 11.17 -18.50
C SER A 287 4.20 11.19 -19.83
N PRO A 288 4.44 10.28 -20.82
CA PRO A 288 3.64 10.27 -22.05
C PRO A 288 2.19 9.86 -21.80
N VAL A 289 1.97 8.92 -20.88
CA VAL A 289 0.64 8.45 -20.48
C VAL A 289 -0.12 9.55 -19.75
N ILE A 290 0.55 10.22 -18.81
CA ILE A 290 -0.02 11.36 -18.08
C ILE A 290 -0.40 12.47 -19.07
N ALA A 291 0.49 12.82 -20.00
CA ALA A 291 0.21 13.83 -21.03
C ALA A 291 -0.97 13.44 -21.92
N GLN A 292 -1.07 12.17 -22.34
CA GLN A 292 -2.18 11.67 -23.14
C GLN A 292 -3.51 11.74 -22.36
N ALA A 293 -3.52 11.29 -21.10
CA ALA A 293 -4.71 11.30 -20.25
C ALA A 293 -5.17 12.74 -19.96
N SER A 294 -4.26 13.65 -19.62
CA SER A 294 -4.56 15.07 -19.43
C SER A 294 -5.10 15.72 -20.71
N ARG A 295 -4.50 15.41 -21.87
CA ARG A 295 -4.98 15.94 -23.17
C ARG A 295 -6.38 15.44 -23.51
N GLN A 296 -6.67 14.17 -23.26
CA GLN A 296 -8.01 13.60 -23.45
C GLN A 296 -9.03 14.30 -22.56
N ALA A 297 -8.72 14.45 -21.27
CA ALA A 297 -9.59 15.12 -20.31
C ALA A 297 -9.89 16.58 -20.70
N VAL A 298 -8.87 17.35 -21.09
CA VAL A 298 -9.05 18.73 -21.57
C VAL A 298 -9.88 18.78 -22.87
N SER A 299 -9.61 17.87 -23.81
CA SER A 299 -10.36 17.82 -25.08
C SER A 299 -11.83 17.50 -24.89
N GLU A 300 -12.16 16.67 -23.91
CA GLU A 300 -13.54 16.29 -23.58
C GLU A 300 -14.29 17.44 -22.91
N VAL A 301 -13.63 18.19 -22.02
CA VAL A 301 -14.17 19.43 -21.45
C VAL A 301 -14.44 20.48 -22.54
N VAL A 302 -13.52 20.67 -23.48
CA VAL A 302 -13.73 21.60 -24.61
C VAL A 302 -14.88 21.13 -25.50
N ARG A 303 -15.04 19.83 -25.74
CA ARG A 303 -16.14 19.27 -26.53
C ARG A 303 -17.50 19.48 -25.86
N LEU A 304 -17.57 19.30 -24.55
CA LEU A 304 -18.77 19.53 -23.74
C LEU A 304 -19.11 21.03 -23.68
N ALA A 305 -18.12 21.91 -23.50
CA ALA A 305 -18.31 23.36 -23.54
C ALA A 305 -18.81 23.87 -24.90
N ARG A 306 -18.51 23.15 -25.99
CA ARG A 306 -19.01 23.43 -27.35
C ARG A 306 -20.38 22.81 -27.66
N GLY A 307 -21.05 22.20 -26.68
CA GLY A 307 -22.39 21.61 -26.86
C GLY A 307 -22.43 20.33 -27.69
N GLN A 308 -21.29 19.69 -27.97
CA GLN A 308 -21.19 18.47 -28.79
C GLN A 308 -21.17 17.20 -27.90
N GLY A 309 -22.17 17.08 -27.02
CA GLY A 309 -22.35 15.94 -26.12
C GLY A 309 -23.32 14.92 -26.71
N GLY A 310 -22.85 14.07 -27.63
CA GLY A 310 -23.67 12.96 -28.14
C GLY A 310 -23.70 11.80 -27.14
N GLU A 311 -24.90 11.38 -26.72
CA GLU A 311 -25.15 10.11 -26.02
C GLU A 311 -24.77 8.95 -26.95
N LYS A 312 -23.58 8.39 -26.76
CA LYS A 312 -23.32 7.03 -27.23
C LYS A 312 -23.96 6.08 -26.23
N ALA A 313 -24.70 5.09 -26.71
CA ALA A 313 -25.15 3.97 -25.88
C ALA A 313 -23.92 3.32 -25.24
N VAL A 314 -23.70 3.61 -23.96
CA VAL A 314 -22.56 3.11 -23.20
C VAL A 314 -22.91 1.69 -22.76
N GLU A 315 -22.01 0.75 -22.99
CA GLU A 315 -22.14 -0.60 -22.46
C GLU A 315 -22.20 -0.54 -20.93
N ARG A 316 -23.02 -1.36 -20.27
CA ARG A 316 -23.21 -1.32 -18.79
C ARG A 316 -21.89 -1.37 -17.99
N THR A 317 -20.83 -1.90 -18.59
CA THR A 317 -19.46 -2.04 -18.04
C THR A 317 -18.59 -0.79 -18.20
N ASP A 318 -18.96 0.11 -19.12
CA ASP A 318 -18.24 1.36 -19.43
C ASP A 318 -18.99 2.60 -18.92
N ASP A 319 -20.12 2.41 -18.23
CA ASP A 319 -20.86 3.48 -17.54
C ASP A 319 -20.00 4.06 -16.41
N SER A 320 -19.59 5.31 -16.61
CA SER A 320 -18.61 6.01 -15.77
C SER A 320 -19.06 7.45 -15.55
N LEU A 321 -18.57 8.08 -14.47
CA LEU A 321 -18.87 9.48 -14.19
C LEU A 321 -18.50 10.35 -15.40
N PRO A 322 -19.37 11.30 -15.81
CA PRO A 322 -19.04 12.23 -16.88
C PRO A 322 -17.70 12.90 -16.60
N MET A 323 -16.84 12.98 -17.63
CA MET A 323 -15.50 13.56 -17.47
C MET A 323 -15.54 15.01 -16.97
N SER A 324 -16.61 15.76 -17.28
CA SER A 324 -16.85 17.08 -16.71
C SER A 324 -16.96 17.06 -15.18
N THR A 325 -17.72 16.12 -14.62
CA THR A 325 -17.87 15.95 -13.16
C THR A 325 -16.55 15.56 -12.53
N VAL A 326 -15.78 14.67 -13.19
CA VAL A 326 -14.45 14.28 -12.72
C VAL A 326 -13.51 15.48 -12.67
N MET A 327 -13.42 16.26 -13.75
CA MET A 327 -12.55 17.43 -13.81
C MET A 327 -12.96 18.53 -12.84
N MET A 328 -14.26 18.76 -12.68
CA MET A 328 -14.78 19.68 -11.67
C MET A 328 -14.43 19.21 -10.26
N GLY A 329 -14.52 17.90 -10.00
CA GLY A 329 -14.10 17.29 -8.73
C GLY A 329 -12.60 17.46 -8.44
N ILE A 330 -11.75 17.26 -9.46
CA ILE A 330 -10.30 17.52 -9.35
C ILE A 330 -10.06 18.99 -9.02
N ALA A 331 -10.66 19.92 -9.77
CA ALA A 331 -10.48 21.35 -9.56
C ALA A 331 -10.98 21.80 -8.18
N ALA A 332 -12.17 21.37 -7.76
CA ALA A 332 -12.72 21.70 -6.45
C ALA A 332 -11.85 21.16 -5.31
N THR A 333 -11.35 19.92 -5.45
CA THR A 333 -10.48 19.32 -4.43
C THR A 333 -9.11 19.99 -4.39
N ALA A 334 -8.55 20.37 -5.56
CA ALA A 334 -7.30 21.12 -5.63
C ALA A 334 -7.43 22.50 -4.96
N VAL A 335 -8.55 23.21 -5.18
CA VAL A 335 -8.85 24.46 -4.49
C VAL A 335 -8.99 24.23 -2.99
N ALA A 336 -9.69 23.17 -2.56
CA ALA A 336 -9.82 22.84 -1.14
C ALA A 336 -8.46 22.54 -0.48
N ILE A 337 -7.57 21.81 -1.16
CA ILE A 337 -6.20 21.55 -0.73
C ILE A 337 -5.42 22.86 -0.62
N PHE A 338 -5.47 23.71 -1.64
CA PHE A 338 -4.81 25.01 -1.63
C PHE A 338 -5.27 25.87 -0.45
N LEU A 339 -6.59 26.00 -0.24
CA LEU A 339 -7.15 26.75 0.88
C LEU A 339 -6.71 26.14 2.22
N TYR A 340 -6.72 24.82 2.35
CA TYR A 340 -6.28 24.12 3.55
C TYR A 340 -4.80 24.40 3.86
N PHE A 341 -3.89 24.25 2.89
CA PHE A 341 -2.47 24.54 3.10
C PHE A 341 -2.23 26.03 3.39
N ARG A 342 -2.90 26.91 2.66
CA ARG A 342 -2.74 28.37 2.81
C ARG A 342 -3.20 28.89 4.17
N PHE A 343 -4.36 28.43 4.65
CA PHE A 343 -5.04 29.01 5.83
C PHE A 343 -4.90 28.17 7.09
N SER A 344 -4.53 26.89 6.99
CA SER A 344 -4.35 26.01 8.16
C SER A 344 -2.89 25.65 8.39
N VAL A 345 -2.21 25.09 7.39
CA VAL A 345 -0.86 24.50 7.59
C VAL A 345 0.23 25.56 7.57
N LEU A 346 0.17 26.50 6.61
CA LEU A 346 1.22 27.48 6.33
C LEU A 346 0.84 28.88 6.80
N ALA A 347 -0.23 29.03 7.60
CA ALA A 347 -0.81 30.32 7.96
C ALA A 347 0.21 31.29 8.58
N ASP A 348 1.13 30.74 9.40
CA ASP A 348 2.13 31.51 10.15
C ASP A 348 3.44 31.73 9.38
N LEU A 349 3.57 31.21 8.14
CA LEU A 349 4.79 31.34 7.35
C LEU A 349 4.77 32.61 6.48
N PRO A 350 5.91 33.32 6.37
CA PRO A 350 6.06 34.38 5.38
C PRO A 350 5.93 33.78 3.97
N ASN A 351 5.20 34.46 3.08
CA ASN A 351 4.85 33.97 1.74
C ASN A 351 4.02 32.66 1.70
N ALA A 352 3.17 32.43 2.71
CA ALA A 352 2.25 31.28 2.75
C ALA A 352 1.50 31.01 1.44
N THR A 353 1.09 32.05 0.71
CA THR A 353 0.41 31.91 -0.60
C THR A 353 1.33 31.35 -1.68
N GLY A 354 2.59 31.78 -1.72
CA GLY A 354 3.56 31.28 -2.69
C GLY A 354 3.93 29.83 -2.40
N VAL A 355 4.15 29.49 -1.12
CA VAL A 355 4.50 28.13 -0.71
C VAL A 355 3.32 27.17 -0.87
N ALA A 356 2.08 27.60 -0.64
CA ALA A 356 0.89 26.77 -0.84
C ALA A 356 0.58 26.49 -2.32
N LEU A 357 1.11 27.31 -3.24
CA LEU A 357 0.86 27.20 -4.68
C LEU A 357 1.89 26.30 -5.38
N VAL A 358 3.07 26.13 -4.77
CA VAL A 358 4.15 25.24 -5.21
C VAL A 358 3.85 23.81 -4.76
#